data_AF-A0A7S1YR92-F1
#
_entry.id   AF-A0A7S1YR92-F1
#
_cell.length_a   1.000
_cell.length_b   1.000
_cell.length_c   1.000
_cell.angle_alpha   90.00
_cell.angle_beta   90.00
_cell.angle_gamma   90.00
#
_symmetry.space_group_name_H-M   'P 1'
#
loop_
_entity.id
_entity.type
_entity.pdbx_description
1 polymer ?
#
loop_
_entity_poly.entity_id
_entity_poly.type
_entity_poly.pdbx_seq_one_letter_code
_entity_poly.pdbx_strand_id
1 'polypeptide(L)'
;ISLEKETIIKTLESEKNQLAVTASELEESLQKAKDSVSNLNEENRRTKSEIEKLDKDLSDSISEKEIMSESAKRLENKVDELNSKLSVVRKEKDLQEKMIRELSDRDEKISEFVAELKADYGKSLESKEKLEVELRKATKQKEAKELELSKASTKLDSTKRELSTVVKEKKKADRTCSKLLNETKRLCENSTTLEEQIKSLTKEMASDKERAETSILELSAMNESLKKTHSDISKELEMKNEDTMKLSKKLECLQSKYMDIEKERDESTTAAVKLEADYEACQQLTKNLHKEICDLTALHETQRTDYSKEIDSLNERISQHKLCQSDLDRELKKIQIEIEKVSSEKKALADRVNELTKTNDNSIDQVASLSSQKKEVEFISKESPVPEEKVESENTSVEQHLLENHSEMKETSFHEPSSHNAEEQKEDDIEGMTCVQLRALCKKRGLKVGGNKRVLMKRLRD
;
A
#
# COMPACT_ATOMS: atom_id res chain seq x y z
N ILE A 1 -68.40 36.13 -44.13
CA ILE A 1 -68.45 34.99 -43.17
C ILE A 1 -67.92 33.69 -43.79
N SER A 2 -68.62 33.04 -44.75
CA SER A 2 -68.20 31.69 -45.22
C SER A 2 -66.83 31.68 -45.93
N LEU A 3 -66.60 32.63 -46.85
CA LEU A 3 -65.32 32.75 -47.56
C LEU A 3 -64.15 33.08 -46.63
N GLU A 4 -64.32 34.00 -45.68
CA GLU A 4 -63.28 34.36 -44.70
C GLU A 4 -62.87 33.17 -43.82
N LYS A 5 -63.83 32.35 -43.39
CA LYS A 5 -63.52 31.11 -42.66
C LYS A 5 -62.68 30.15 -43.49
N GLU A 6 -62.99 30.00 -44.78
CA GLU A 6 -62.22 29.14 -45.69
C GLU A 6 -60.80 29.69 -45.93
N THR A 7 -60.63 31.01 -46.04
CA THR A 7 -59.30 31.64 -46.13
C THR A 7 -58.49 31.41 -44.85
N ILE A 8 -59.08 31.64 -43.68
CA ILE A 8 -58.41 31.41 -42.37
C ILE A 8 -57.99 29.95 -42.21
N ILE A 9 -58.85 28.99 -42.58
CA ILE A 9 -58.51 27.56 -42.54
C ILE A 9 -57.31 27.26 -43.43
N LYS A 10 -57.29 27.75 -44.68
CA LYS A 10 -56.15 27.55 -45.60
C LYS A 10 -54.85 28.18 -45.09
N THR A 11 -54.92 29.36 -44.45
CA THR A 11 -53.76 29.97 -43.80
C THR A 11 -53.24 29.11 -42.65
N LEU A 12 -54.11 28.73 -41.70
CA LEU A 12 -53.73 27.88 -40.55
C LEU A 12 -53.19 26.51 -40.99
N GLU A 13 -53.72 25.93 -42.07
CA GLU A 13 -53.24 24.67 -42.62
C GLU A 13 -51.88 24.81 -43.31
N SER A 14 -51.61 25.96 -43.95
CA SER A 14 -50.28 26.29 -44.47
C SER A 14 -49.25 26.54 -43.36
N GLU A 15 -49.63 27.24 -42.28
CA GLU A 15 -48.79 27.48 -41.10
C GLU A 15 -48.48 26.16 -40.37
N LYS A 16 -49.49 25.30 -40.18
CA LYS A 16 -49.31 23.95 -39.63
C LYS A 16 -48.31 23.12 -40.44
N ASN A 17 -48.38 23.19 -41.77
CA ASN A 17 -47.45 22.47 -42.64
C ASN A 17 -46.01 23.05 -42.56
N GLN A 18 -45.85 24.37 -42.45
CA GLN A 18 -44.54 25.00 -42.21
C GLN A 18 -43.97 24.66 -40.83
N LEU A 19 -44.80 24.61 -39.80
CA LEU A 19 -44.42 24.15 -38.46
C LEU A 19 -44.02 22.66 -38.46
N ALA A 20 -44.69 21.81 -39.24
CA ALA A 20 -44.30 20.40 -39.38
C ALA A 20 -42.95 20.23 -40.10
N VAL A 21 -42.68 21.01 -41.15
CA VAL A 21 -41.38 21.00 -41.85
C VAL A 21 -40.26 21.48 -40.92
N THR A 22 -40.44 22.63 -40.26
CA THR A 22 -39.42 23.18 -39.34
C THR A 22 -39.19 22.29 -38.12
N ALA A 23 -40.21 21.60 -37.60
CA ALA A 23 -40.04 20.58 -36.57
C ALA A 23 -39.19 19.40 -37.07
N SER A 24 -39.43 18.91 -38.29
CA SER A 24 -38.62 17.83 -38.90
C SER A 24 -37.16 18.26 -39.13
N GLU A 25 -36.92 19.50 -39.56
CA GLU A 25 -35.56 20.05 -39.74
C GLU A 25 -34.82 20.21 -38.40
N LEU A 26 -35.54 20.59 -37.34
CA LEU A 26 -35.01 20.66 -35.97
C LEU A 26 -34.72 19.27 -35.39
N GLU A 27 -35.55 18.26 -35.64
CA GLU A 27 -35.29 16.88 -35.24
C GLU A 27 -34.06 16.30 -35.94
N GLU A 28 -33.91 16.52 -37.25
CA GLU A 28 -32.72 16.10 -38.01
C GLU A 28 -31.45 16.80 -37.50
N SER A 29 -31.55 18.10 -37.21
CA SER A 29 -30.45 18.90 -36.65
C SER A 29 -30.06 18.44 -35.24
N LEU A 30 -31.05 18.12 -34.41
CA LEU A 30 -30.85 17.58 -33.07
C LEU A 30 -30.21 16.18 -33.13
N GLN A 31 -30.59 15.34 -34.08
CA GLN A 31 -29.97 14.03 -34.25
C GLN A 31 -28.51 14.14 -34.70
N LYS A 32 -28.21 14.99 -35.69
CA LYS A 32 -26.82 15.30 -36.09
C LYS A 32 -25.98 15.82 -34.93
N ALA A 33 -26.55 16.66 -34.06
CA ALA A 33 -25.89 17.14 -32.86
C ALA A 33 -25.60 16.02 -31.85
N LYS A 34 -26.57 15.11 -31.61
CA LYS A 34 -26.37 13.92 -30.75
C LYS A 34 -25.26 13.01 -31.29
N ASP A 35 -25.26 12.74 -32.59
CA ASP A 35 -24.25 11.89 -33.23
C ASP A 35 -22.84 12.52 -33.13
N SER A 36 -22.74 13.85 -33.30
CA SER A 36 -21.50 14.61 -33.10
C SER A 36 -20.99 14.54 -31.66
N VAL A 37 -21.88 14.71 -30.67
CA VAL A 37 -21.54 14.57 -29.24
C VAL A 37 -21.11 13.13 -28.90
N SER A 38 -21.75 12.12 -29.49
CA SER A 38 -21.36 10.72 -29.34
C SER A 38 -19.94 10.48 -29.85
N ASN A 39 -19.61 10.99 -31.04
CA ASN A 39 -18.27 10.89 -31.62
C ASN A 39 -17.20 11.60 -30.76
N LEU A 40 -17.48 12.82 -30.27
CA LEU A 40 -16.58 13.55 -29.39
C LEU A 40 -16.35 12.84 -28.03
N ASN A 41 -17.37 12.17 -27.49
CA ASN A 41 -17.22 11.37 -26.28
C ASN A 41 -16.36 10.12 -26.49
N GLU A 42 -16.45 9.51 -27.67
CA GLU A 42 -15.61 8.37 -28.05
C GLU A 42 -14.15 8.80 -28.31
N GLU A 43 -13.94 9.97 -28.91
CA GLU A 43 -12.62 10.58 -29.07
C GLU A 43 -12.00 10.96 -27.71
N ASN A 44 -12.77 11.57 -26.81
CA ASN A 44 -12.34 11.84 -25.43
C ASN A 44 -11.98 10.57 -24.63
N ARG A 45 -12.67 9.44 -24.88
CA ARG A 45 -12.28 8.14 -24.29
C ARG A 45 -10.94 7.64 -24.83
N ARG A 46 -10.71 7.77 -26.14
CA ARG A 46 -9.45 7.35 -26.77
C ARG A 46 -8.28 8.19 -26.27
N THR A 47 -8.40 9.52 -26.28
CA THR A 47 -7.34 10.42 -25.79
C THR A 47 -7.08 10.23 -24.31
N LYS A 48 -8.11 10.00 -23.48
CA LYS A 48 -7.91 9.64 -22.06
C LYS A 48 -7.13 8.33 -21.90
N SER A 49 -7.48 7.28 -22.65
CA SER A 49 -6.75 6.00 -22.62
C SER A 49 -5.30 6.13 -23.13
N GLU A 50 -5.03 7.06 -24.04
CA GLU A 50 -3.69 7.35 -24.55
C GLU A 50 -2.85 8.12 -23.53
N ILE A 51 -3.45 9.07 -22.81
CA ILE A 51 -2.82 9.76 -21.66
C ILE A 51 -2.47 8.77 -20.54
N GLU A 52 -3.42 7.92 -20.13
CA GLU A 52 -3.18 6.89 -19.09
C GLU A 52 -2.04 5.93 -19.46
N LYS A 53 -1.86 5.65 -20.76
CA LYS A 53 -0.74 4.87 -21.25
C LYS A 53 0.58 5.65 -21.19
N LEU A 54 0.59 6.91 -21.62
CA LEU A 54 1.79 7.76 -21.59
C LEU A 54 2.26 8.05 -20.15
N ASP A 55 1.33 8.25 -19.20
CA ASP A 55 1.65 8.43 -17.78
C ASP A 55 2.31 7.16 -17.20
N LYS A 56 1.84 5.98 -17.61
CA LYS A 56 2.49 4.71 -17.23
C LYS A 56 3.89 4.58 -17.85
N ASP A 57 4.02 4.79 -19.16
CA ASP A 57 5.32 4.73 -19.86
C ASP A 57 6.33 5.74 -19.24
N LEU A 58 5.87 6.90 -18.78
CA LEU A 58 6.67 7.89 -18.06
C LEU A 58 7.08 7.40 -16.66
N SER A 59 6.16 6.80 -15.89
CA SER A 59 6.43 6.25 -14.56
C SER A 59 7.45 5.11 -14.60
N ASP A 60 7.33 4.22 -15.59
CA ASP A 60 8.28 3.13 -15.82
C ASP A 60 9.67 3.71 -16.17
N SER A 61 9.73 4.73 -17.03
CA SER A 61 11.00 5.41 -17.39
C SER A 61 11.66 6.17 -16.23
N ILE A 62 10.88 6.77 -15.33
CA ILE A 62 11.39 7.38 -14.09
C ILE A 62 12.00 6.31 -13.18
N SER A 63 11.34 5.17 -13.05
CA SER A 63 11.80 4.03 -12.23
C SER A 63 13.11 3.45 -12.77
N GLU A 64 13.23 3.24 -14.09
CA GLU A 64 14.50 2.84 -14.73
C GLU A 64 15.63 3.84 -14.46
N LYS A 65 15.34 5.15 -14.53
CA LYS A 65 16.32 6.21 -14.28
C LYS A 65 16.80 6.23 -12.82
N GLU A 66 15.93 5.92 -11.87
CA GLU A 66 16.30 5.80 -10.45
C GLU A 66 17.18 4.57 -10.20
N ILE A 67 16.84 3.41 -10.77
CA ILE A 67 17.68 2.19 -10.75
C ILE A 67 19.08 2.49 -11.34
N MET A 68 19.14 3.21 -12.46
CA MET A 68 20.41 3.62 -13.08
C MET A 68 21.19 4.61 -12.21
N SER A 69 20.51 5.52 -11.48
CA SER A 69 21.15 6.42 -10.52
C SER A 69 21.74 5.68 -9.32
N GLU A 70 21.04 4.69 -8.76
CA GLU A 70 21.60 3.83 -7.73
C GLU A 70 22.79 3.02 -8.24
N SER A 71 22.69 2.45 -9.43
CA SER A 71 23.79 1.69 -10.07
C SER A 71 25.04 2.57 -10.23
N ALA A 72 24.87 3.82 -10.69
CA ALA A 72 25.95 4.80 -10.78
C ALA A 72 26.60 5.08 -9.41
N LYS A 73 25.80 5.34 -8.35
CA LYS A 73 26.31 5.54 -6.98
C LYS A 73 27.07 4.31 -6.45
N ARG A 74 26.58 3.09 -6.74
CA ARG A 74 27.26 1.83 -6.37
C ARG A 74 28.60 1.68 -7.09
N LEU A 75 28.68 2.07 -8.36
CA LEU A 75 29.92 2.09 -9.14
C LEU A 75 30.90 3.15 -8.63
N GLU A 76 30.45 4.36 -8.32
CA GLU A 76 31.25 5.45 -7.75
C GLU A 76 31.89 5.03 -6.41
N ASN A 77 31.07 4.52 -5.47
CA ASN A 77 31.56 3.93 -4.22
C ASN A 77 32.58 2.80 -4.46
N LYS A 78 32.42 2.01 -5.53
CA LYS A 78 33.36 0.93 -5.87
C LYS A 78 34.67 1.46 -6.43
N VAL A 79 34.64 2.54 -7.21
CA VAL A 79 35.83 3.26 -7.69
C VAL A 79 36.62 3.82 -6.50
N ASP A 80 35.96 4.40 -5.51
CA ASP A 80 36.62 4.90 -4.31
C ASP A 80 37.23 3.79 -3.44
N GLU A 81 36.51 2.66 -3.26
CA GLU A 81 37.06 1.47 -2.59
C GLU A 81 38.31 0.95 -3.32
N LEU A 82 38.29 0.88 -4.65
CA LEU A 82 39.43 0.45 -5.46
C LEU A 82 40.59 1.44 -5.41
N ASN A 83 40.32 2.75 -5.46
CA ASN A 83 41.33 3.80 -5.31
C ASN A 83 42.00 3.74 -3.93
N SER A 84 41.24 3.50 -2.87
CA SER A 84 41.75 3.30 -1.52
C SER A 84 42.67 2.07 -1.43
N LYS A 85 42.24 0.92 -1.97
CA LYS A 85 43.09 -0.28 -2.06
C LYS A 85 44.36 -0.05 -2.88
N LEU A 86 44.25 0.66 -4.00
CA LEU A 86 45.38 0.97 -4.87
C LEU A 86 46.39 1.93 -4.20
N SER A 87 45.92 2.80 -3.30
CA SER A 87 46.78 3.60 -2.41
C SER A 87 47.58 2.73 -1.43
N VAL A 88 46.97 1.69 -0.86
CA VAL A 88 47.68 0.70 -0.01
C VAL A 88 48.74 -0.05 -0.81
N VAL A 89 48.39 -0.57 -1.99
CA VAL A 89 49.33 -1.29 -2.88
C VAL A 89 50.50 -0.40 -3.31
N ARG A 90 50.27 0.90 -3.57
CA ARG A 90 51.36 1.85 -3.84
C ARG A 90 52.33 1.97 -2.66
N LYS A 91 51.83 2.14 -1.43
CA LYS A 91 52.68 2.18 -0.22
C LYS A 91 53.47 0.89 0.00
N GLU A 92 52.85 -0.25 -0.31
CA GLU A 92 53.52 -1.56 -0.23
C GLU A 92 54.63 -1.70 -1.28
N LYS A 93 54.39 -1.24 -2.51
CA LYS A 93 55.41 -1.15 -3.57
C LYS A 93 56.57 -0.24 -3.17
N ASP A 94 56.29 0.93 -2.59
CA ASP A 94 57.33 1.86 -2.09
C ASP A 94 58.18 1.22 -0.97
N LEU A 95 57.55 0.43 -0.09
CA LEU A 95 58.23 -0.37 0.95
C LEU A 95 59.10 -1.48 0.35
N GLN A 96 58.60 -2.21 -0.66
CA GLN A 96 59.37 -3.23 -1.38
C GLN A 96 60.57 -2.62 -2.11
N GLU A 97 60.40 -1.48 -2.79
CA GLU A 97 61.51 -0.74 -3.45
C GLU A 97 62.54 -0.17 -2.47
N LYS A 98 62.12 0.14 -1.23
CA LYS A 98 63.04 0.50 -0.15
C LYS A 98 63.84 -0.72 0.33
N MET A 99 63.16 -1.85 0.54
CA MET A 99 63.80 -3.11 0.96
C MET A 99 64.78 -3.64 -0.09
N ILE A 100 64.45 -3.54 -1.38
CA ILE A 100 65.35 -3.93 -2.48
C ILE A 100 66.63 -3.07 -2.48
N ARG A 101 66.51 -1.75 -2.26
CA ARG A 101 67.68 -0.87 -2.11
C ARG A 101 68.53 -1.24 -0.89
N GLU A 102 67.90 -1.46 0.27
CA GLU A 102 68.62 -1.86 1.49
C GLU A 102 69.32 -3.24 1.36
N LEU A 103 68.79 -4.15 0.53
CA LEU A 103 69.46 -5.41 0.18
C LEU A 103 70.62 -5.18 -0.79
N SER A 104 70.45 -4.36 -1.84
CA SER A 104 71.52 -4.01 -2.77
C SER A 104 72.71 -3.35 -2.06
N ASP A 105 72.45 -2.42 -1.14
CA ASP A 105 73.48 -1.76 -0.32
C ASP A 105 74.22 -2.75 0.61
N ARG A 106 73.58 -3.88 0.98
CA ARG A 106 74.21 -4.95 1.76
C ARG A 106 75.05 -5.86 0.88
N ASP A 107 74.56 -6.23 -0.30
CA ASP A 107 75.30 -7.06 -1.25
C ASP A 107 76.57 -6.35 -1.75
N GLU A 108 76.53 -5.02 -1.91
CA GLU A 108 77.71 -4.20 -2.21
C GLU A 108 78.74 -4.26 -1.07
N LYS A 109 78.33 -4.03 0.19
CA LYS A 109 79.20 -4.16 1.38
C LYS A 109 79.74 -5.57 1.60
N ILE A 110 78.95 -6.60 1.32
CA ILE A 110 79.39 -8.01 1.35
C ILE A 110 80.44 -8.23 0.26
N SER A 111 80.27 -7.64 -0.92
CA SER A 111 81.23 -7.71 -2.02
C SER A 111 82.55 -7.01 -1.69
N GLU A 112 82.50 -5.84 -1.05
CA GLU A 112 83.68 -5.14 -0.50
C GLU A 112 84.41 -6.01 0.53
N PHE A 113 83.70 -6.56 1.52
CA PHE A 113 84.27 -7.42 2.55
C PHE A 113 84.87 -8.73 1.99
N VAL A 114 84.24 -9.34 0.98
CA VAL A 114 84.78 -10.50 0.27
C VAL A 114 86.03 -10.14 -0.55
N ALA A 115 86.11 -8.93 -1.11
CA ALA A 115 87.32 -8.45 -1.78
C ALA A 115 88.47 -8.22 -0.79
N GLU A 116 88.18 -7.64 0.38
CA GLU A 116 89.14 -7.45 1.48
C GLU A 116 89.68 -8.80 2.00
N LEU A 117 88.80 -9.75 2.31
CA LEU A 117 89.19 -11.11 2.70
C LEU A 117 90.02 -11.83 1.63
N LYS A 118 89.72 -11.66 0.35
CA LYS A 118 90.54 -12.21 -0.76
C LYS A 118 91.93 -11.57 -0.79
N ALA A 119 92.03 -10.26 -0.57
CA ALA A 119 93.31 -9.56 -0.52
C ALA A 119 94.17 -10.05 0.66
N ASP A 120 93.58 -10.21 1.85
CA ASP A 120 94.29 -10.70 3.04
C ASP A 120 94.67 -12.19 2.93
N TYR A 121 93.81 -13.02 2.34
CA TYR A 121 94.16 -14.40 2.02
C TYR A 121 95.30 -14.46 1.00
N GLY A 122 95.33 -13.58 0.00
CA GLY A 122 96.43 -13.45 -0.95
C GLY A 122 97.77 -13.10 -0.28
N LYS A 123 97.78 -12.08 0.61
CA LYS A 123 98.95 -11.72 1.43
C LYS A 123 99.42 -12.89 2.30
N SER A 124 98.47 -13.64 2.89
CA SER A 124 98.76 -14.85 3.67
C SER A 124 99.42 -15.93 2.81
N LEU A 125 98.92 -16.15 1.59
CA LEU A 125 99.45 -17.14 0.65
C LEU A 125 100.89 -16.78 0.21
N GLU A 126 101.16 -15.51 -0.11
CA GLU A 126 102.52 -15.04 -0.38
C GLU A 126 103.47 -15.22 0.81
N SER A 127 102.98 -15.00 2.04
CA SER A 127 103.79 -15.21 3.25
C SER A 127 104.16 -16.69 3.43
N LYS A 128 103.23 -17.60 3.13
CA LYS A 128 103.45 -19.05 3.12
C LYS A 128 104.45 -19.45 2.04
N GLU A 129 104.33 -18.91 0.83
CA GLU A 129 105.23 -19.22 -0.28
C GLU A 129 106.66 -18.70 -0.03
N LYS A 130 106.81 -17.51 0.57
CA LYS A 130 108.11 -17.00 1.06
C LYS A 130 108.74 -17.94 2.09
N LEU A 131 107.96 -18.45 3.05
CA LEU A 131 108.42 -19.43 4.04
C LEU A 131 108.80 -20.78 3.39
N GLU A 132 108.04 -21.29 2.42
CA GLU A 132 108.40 -22.51 1.68
C GLU A 132 109.69 -22.34 0.84
N VAL A 133 109.93 -21.15 0.28
CA VAL A 133 111.17 -20.83 -0.46
C VAL A 133 112.38 -20.75 0.49
N GLU A 134 112.23 -20.16 1.68
CA GLU A 134 113.29 -20.21 2.71
C GLU A 134 113.58 -21.65 3.17
N LEU A 135 112.54 -22.47 3.34
CA LEU A 135 112.67 -23.87 3.72
C LEU A 135 113.40 -24.70 2.64
N ARG A 136 113.14 -24.42 1.35
CA ARG A 136 113.88 -24.99 0.20
C ARG A 136 115.30 -24.45 0.03
N LYS A 137 115.62 -23.27 0.58
CA LYS A 137 117.00 -22.74 0.66
C LYS A 137 117.79 -23.45 1.78
N ALA A 138 117.15 -23.71 2.91
CA ALA A 138 117.76 -24.39 4.05
C ALA A 138 118.11 -25.86 3.74
N THR A 139 117.31 -26.58 2.95
CA THR A 139 117.62 -27.96 2.53
C THR A 139 118.80 -28.01 1.55
N LYS A 140 118.88 -27.09 0.58
CA LYS A 140 119.99 -27.05 -0.39
C LYS A 140 121.36 -26.71 0.22
N GLN A 141 121.42 -26.03 1.37
CA GLN A 141 122.68 -25.86 2.13
C GLN A 141 123.13 -27.11 2.88
N LYS A 142 122.26 -28.11 3.07
CA LYS A 142 122.57 -29.36 3.75
C LYS A 142 123.23 -30.39 2.81
N GLU A 143 122.75 -30.45 1.56
CA GLU A 143 123.20 -31.44 0.56
C GLU A 143 124.55 -31.07 -0.08
N ALA A 144 124.97 -29.81 -0.02
CA ALA A 144 126.23 -29.32 -0.60
C ALA A 144 127.51 -29.67 0.21
N LYS A 145 127.46 -30.66 1.13
CA LYS A 145 128.61 -31.05 1.99
C LYS A 145 128.90 -32.55 2.05
N GLU A 146 128.18 -33.40 1.31
CA GLU A 146 128.34 -34.87 1.36
C GLU A 146 128.96 -35.50 0.10
N LEU A 147 129.67 -34.73 -0.75
CA LEU A 147 130.14 -35.21 -2.07
C LEU A 147 131.62 -34.97 -2.45
N GLU A 148 132.55 -34.71 -1.53
CA GLU A 148 133.99 -34.72 -1.84
C GLU A 148 134.87 -35.31 -0.72
N LEU A 149 134.79 -36.63 -0.49
CA LEU A 149 135.90 -37.42 0.08
C LEU A 149 135.66 -38.94 -0.02
N SER A 150 135.76 -39.48 -1.23
CA SER A 150 135.85 -40.93 -1.45
C SER A 150 136.80 -41.26 -2.59
N LYS A 151 138.09 -41.42 -2.26
CA LYS A 151 138.95 -42.55 -2.69
C LYS A 151 140.39 -42.44 -2.17
N ALA A 152 140.92 -43.62 -1.79
CA ALA A 152 142.33 -44.00 -1.64
C ALA A 152 143.12 -43.65 -0.34
N SER A 153 143.38 -44.74 0.41
CA SER A 153 144.71 -45.14 0.94
C SER A 153 145.06 -44.93 2.43
N THR A 154 144.85 -46.01 3.20
CA THR A 154 145.71 -46.59 4.25
C THR A 154 146.54 -45.67 5.19
N LYS A 155 146.20 -45.65 6.49
CA LYS A 155 146.98 -46.27 7.60
C LYS A 155 146.49 -45.86 9.01
N LEU A 156 145.66 -46.74 9.58
CA LEU A 156 145.58 -47.22 10.97
C LEU A 156 145.62 -46.31 12.23
N ASP A 157 146.31 -45.17 12.29
CA ASP A 157 146.66 -44.52 13.58
C ASP A 157 146.10 -43.09 13.84
N SER A 158 145.10 -42.64 13.08
CA SER A 158 144.38 -41.37 13.34
C SER A 158 142.98 -41.52 13.96
N THR A 159 142.45 -42.75 14.03
CA THR A 159 141.05 -43.11 14.32
C THR A 159 140.59 -42.90 15.77
N LYS A 160 141.30 -42.09 16.56
CA LYS A 160 140.95 -41.75 17.96
C LYS A 160 140.51 -40.30 18.17
N ARG A 161 140.61 -39.42 17.17
CA ARG A 161 140.17 -37.99 17.28
C ARG A 161 138.86 -37.69 16.54
N GLU A 162 138.54 -38.38 15.46
CA GLU A 162 137.32 -38.13 14.64
C GLU A 162 136.03 -38.68 15.26
N LEU A 163 136.12 -39.65 16.18
CA LEU A 163 134.99 -40.10 16.99
C LEU A 163 134.38 -38.99 17.88
N SER A 164 135.10 -37.88 18.12
CA SER A 164 134.62 -36.74 18.91
C SER A 164 133.72 -35.78 18.11
N THR A 165 133.89 -35.69 16.79
CA THR A 165 133.07 -34.86 15.90
C THR A 165 131.80 -35.60 15.46
N VAL A 166 131.89 -36.88 15.12
CA VAL A 166 130.72 -37.71 14.77
C VAL A 166 129.70 -37.79 15.93
N VAL A 167 130.15 -37.83 17.19
CA VAL A 167 129.26 -37.76 18.37
C VAL A 167 128.56 -36.40 18.51
N LYS A 168 129.16 -35.29 18.05
CA LYS A 168 128.52 -33.97 18.05
C LYS A 168 127.48 -33.82 16.94
N GLU A 169 127.69 -34.45 15.79
CA GLU A 169 126.72 -34.46 14.70
C GLU A 169 125.57 -35.45 14.95
N LYS A 170 125.85 -36.61 15.55
CA LYS A 170 124.80 -37.49 16.10
C LYS A 170 123.92 -36.74 17.11
N LYS A 171 124.50 -35.99 18.05
CA LYS A 171 123.75 -35.11 18.97
C LYS A 171 122.95 -33.98 18.28
N LYS A 172 123.29 -33.58 17.05
CA LYS A 172 122.44 -32.68 16.25
C LYS A 172 121.30 -33.46 15.57
N ALA A 173 121.60 -34.60 14.97
CA ALA A 173 120.62 -35.50 14.36
C ALA A 173 119.53 -35.91 15.38
N ASP A 174 119.93 -36.33 16.58
CA ASP A 174 119.06 -36.68 17.70
C ASP A 174 118.13 -35.52 18.08
N ARG A 175 118.63 -34.27 18.08
CA ARG A 175 117.81 -33.07 18.34
C ARG A 175 116.80 -32.78 17.22
N THR A 176 117.16 -33.01 15.95
CA THR A 176 116.20 -32.92 14.84
C THR A 176 115.18 -34.05 14.88
N CYS A 177 115.57 -35.28 15.23
CA CYS A 177 114.62 -36.37 15.46
C CYS A 177 113.69 -36.05 16.64
N SER A 178 114.17 -35.47 17.74
CA SER A 178 113.29 -35.02 18.84
C SER A 178 112.32 -33.92 18.41
N LYS A 179 112.75 -32.97 17.56
CA LYS A 179 111.85 -31.94 17.00
C LYS A 179 110.77 -32.55 16.11
N LEU A 180 111.18 -33.39 15.15
CA LEU A 180 110.26 -34.09 14.26
C LEU A 180 109.30 -35.00 15.04
N LEU A 181 109.78 -35.75 16.05
CA LEU A 181 108.94 -36.58 16.90
C LEU A 181 107.88 -35.76 17.65
N ASN A 182 108.26 -34.60 18.20
CA ASN A 182 107.32 -33.69 18.87
C ASN A 182 106.31 -33.08 17.88
N GLU A 183 106.73 -32.81 16.65
CA GLU A 183 105.88 -32.26 15.59
C GLU A 183 104.91 -33.32 15.04
N THR A 184 105.36 -34.55 14.81
CA THR A 184 104.49 -35.70 14.51
C THR A 184 103.50 -35.96 15.64
N LYS A 185 103.94 -35.84 16.90
CA LYS A 185 103.05 -35.98 18.06
C LYS A 185 101.97 -34.89 18.09
N ARG A 186 102.35 -33.63 17.87
CA ARG A 186 101.42 -32.49 17.76
C ARG A 186 100.45 -32.64 16.59
N LEU A 187 100.91 -33.16 15.44
CA LEU A 187 100.06 -33.45 14.28
C LEU A 187 99.08 -34.59 14.58
N CYS A 188 99.50 -35.61 15.34
CA CYS A 188 98.63 -36.70 15.79
C CYS A 188 97.56 -36.19 16.77
N GLU A 189 97.94 -35.36 17.75
CA GLU A 189 97.04 -34.67 18.68
C GLU A 189 96.01 -33.80 17.91
N ASN A 190 96.47 -32.99 16.95
CA ASN A 190 95.60 -32.20 16.06
C ASN A 190 94.64 -33.08 15.25
N SER A 191 95.13 -34.21 14.70
CA SER A 191 94.31 -35.17 13.94
C SER A 191 93.20 -35.76 14.82
N THR A 192 93.51 -36.14 16.06
CA THR A 192 92.49 -36.64 16.99
C THR A 192 91.42 -35.59 17.31
N THR A 193 91.79 -34.32 17.52
CA THR A 193 90.80 -33.24 17.73
C THR A 193 89.95 -32.95 16.49
N LEU A 194 90.51 -33.06 15.28
CA LEU A 194 89.75 -32.91 14.03
C LEU A 194 88.77 -34.07 13.82
N GLU A 195 89.17 -35.30 14.13
CA GLU A 195 88.26 -36.44 14.10
C GLU A 195 87.10 -36.30 15.10
N GLU A 196 87.36 -35.80 16.30
CA GLU A 196 86.32 -35.53 17.30
C GLU A 196 85.35 -34.43 16.84
N GLN A 197 85.87 -33.34 16.24
CA GLN A 197 85.04 -32.30 15.62
C GLN A 197 84.19 -32.84 14.47
N ILE A 198 84.75 -33.66 13.58
CA ILE A 198 84.02 -34.30 12.48
C ILE A 198 82.92 -35.21 13.04
N LYS A 199 83.21 -36.02 14.07
CA LYS A 199 82.21 -36.87 14.74
C LYS A 199 81.08 -36.05 15.38
N SER A 200 81.41 -34.92 16.01
CA SER A 200 80.43 -33.99 16.60
C SER A 200 79.52 -33.38 15.53
N LEU A 201 80.09 -32.76 14.50
CA LEU A 201 79.35 -32.13 13.40
C LEU A 201 78.49 -33.16 12.63
N THR A 202 78.99 -34.38 12.42
CA THR A 202 78.22 -35.45 11.78
C THR A 202 76.99 -35.83 12.60
N LYS A 203 77.11 -35.86 13.94
CA LYS A 203 75.97 -36.12 14.84
C LYS A 203 74.97 -34.97 14.86
N GLU A 204 75.45 -33.73 14.82
CA GLU A 204 74.61 -32.53 14.75
C GLU A 204 73.81 -32.47 13.44
N MET A 205 74.47 -32.65 12.28
CA MET A 205 73.78 -32.75 10.98
C MET A 205 72.74 -33.88 10.93
N ALA A 206 73.00 -35.02 11.59
CA ALA A 206 72.03 -36.10 11.67
C ALA A 206 70.78 -35.70 12.48
N SER A 207 70.96 -35.01 13.62
CA SER A 207 69.84 -34.51 14.43
C SER A 207 69.05 -33.40 13.73
N ASP A 208 69.73 -32.50 13.01
CA ASP A 208 69.08 -31.46 12.23
C ASP A 208 68.32 -32.03 11.03
N LYS A 209 68.82 -33.11 10.42
CA LYS A 209 68.10 -33.86 9.38
C LYS A 209 66.81 -34.48 9.94
N GLU A 210 66.86 -35.17 11.08
CA GLU A 210 65.63 -35.71 11.71
C GLU A 210 64.62 -34.61 12.07
N ARG A 211 65.11 -33.44 12.53
CA ARG A 211 64.26 -32.27 12.84
C ARG A 211 63.63 -31.64 11.59
N ALA A 212 64.34 -31.66 10.46
CA ALA A 212 63.81 -31.22 9.18
C ALA A 212 62.76 -32.22 8.64
N GLU A 213 63.03 -33.52 8.70
CA GLU A 213 62.10 -34.56 8.24
C GLU A 213 60.79 -34.56 9.05
N THR A 214 60.86 -34.39 10.36
CA THR A 214 59.67 -34.23 11.23
C THR A 214 58.89 -32.95 10.90
N SER A 215 59.57 -31.81 10.72
CA SER A 215 58.93 -30.56 10.33
C SER A 215 58.21 -30.64 8.96
N ILE A 216 58.80 -31.36 8.00
CA ILE A 216 58.19 -31.60 6.67
C ILE A 216 56.90 -32.43 6.79
N LEU A 217 56.89 -33.46 7.63
CA LEU A 217 55.69 -34.28 7.87
C LEU A 217 54.57 -33.47 8.53
N GLU A 218 54.89 -32.64 9.53
CA GLU A 218 53.91 -31.76 10.19
C GLU A 218 53.32 -30.73 9.22
N LEU A 219 54.16 -30.08 8.40
CA LEU A 219 53.71 -29.14 7.36
C LEU A 219 52.87 -29.82 6.29
N SER A 220 53.17 -31.07 5.92
CA SER A 220 52.37 -31.86 4.98
C SER A 220 50.97 -32.15 5.55
N ALA A 221 50.90 -32.62 6.80
CA ALA A 221 49.64 -32.88 7.50
C ALA A 221 48.78 -31.61 7.67
N MET A 222 49.42 -30.48 8.01
CA MET A 222 48.72 -29.19 8.09
C MET A 222 48.17 -28.77 6.71
N ASN A 223 48.92 -28.96 5.63
CA ASN A 223 48.46 -28.67 4.26
C ASN A 223 47.27 -29.54 3.82
N GLU A 224 47.25 -30.83 4.17
CA GLU A 224 46.10 -31.69 3.88
C GLU A 224 44.85 -31.27 4.68
N SER A 225 45.01 -30.92 5.96
CA SER A 225 43.93 -30.37 6.79
C SER A 225 43.39 -29.05 6.20
N LEU A 226 44.29 -28.15 5.79
CA LEU A 226 43.92 -26.88 5.14
C LEU A 226 43.14 -27.12 3.84
N LYS A 227 43.62 -28.00 2.95
CA LYS A 227 42.90 -28.39 1.72
C LYS A 227 41.49 -28.92 2.01
N LYS A 228 41.34 -29.75 3.05
CA LYS A 228 40.03 -30.26 3.47
C LYS A 228 39.11 -29.13 3.92
N THR A 229 39.57 -28.27 4.84
CA THR A 229 38.76 -27.12 5.32
C THR A 229 38.36 -26.18 4.17
N HIS A 230 39.25 -25.93 3.20
CA HIS A 230 38.93 -25.14 2.02
C HIS A 230 37.87 -25.82 1.13
N SER A 231 37.90 -27.14 0.97
CA SER A 231 36.86 -27.89 0.24
C SER A 231 35.50 -27.79 0.92
N ASP A 232 35.46 -27.90 2.25
CA ASP A 232 34.22 -27.85 3.02
C ASP A 232 33.62 -26.43 3.05
N ILE A 233 34.45 -25.39 3.22
CA ILE A 233 34.03 -23.98 3.10
C ILE A 233 33.50 -23.67 1.70
N SER A 234 34.13 -24.21 0.64
CA SER A 234 33.69 -23.98 -0.74
C SER A 234 32.29 -24.55 -1.00
N LYS A 235 31.97 -25.73 -0.45
CA LYS A 235 30.63 -26.33 -0.53
C LYS A 235 29.59 -25.53 0.27
N GLU A 236 29.97 -25.03 1.45
CA GLU A 236 29.08 -24.20 2.27
C GLU A 236 28.73 -22.88 1.57
N LEU A 237 29.69 -22.24 0.92
CA LEU A 237 29.48 -21.06 0.08
C LEU A 237 28.54 -21.35 -1.10
N GLU A 238 28.71 -22.49 -1.76
CA GLU A 238 27.87 -22.90 -2.90
C GLU A 238 26.40 -23.11 -2.46
N MET A 239 26.16 -23.82 -1.35
CA MET A 239 24.82 -23.97 -0.77
C MET A 239 24.20 -22.62 -0.37
N LYS A 240 24.96 -21.74 0.30
CA LYS A 240 24.49 -20.41 0.71
C LYS A 240 24.17 -19.50 -0.47
N ASN A 241 24.92 -19.60 -1.58
CA ASN A 241 24.59 -18.89 -2.82
C ASN A 241 23.29 -19.41 -3.43
N GLU A 242 23.05 -20.72 -3.44
CA GLU A 242 21.80 -21.29 -3.97
C GLU A 242 20.58 -20.87 -3.15
N ASP A 243 20.69 -20.85 -1.82
CA ASP A 243 19.63 -20.36 -0.93
C ASP A 243 19.40 -18.85 -1.07
N THR A 244 20.46 -18.07 -1.26
CA THR A 244 20.36 -16.64 -1.58
C THR A 244 19.64 -16.42 -2.91
N MET A 245 19.91 -17.24 -3.94
CA MET A 245 19.19 -17.18 -5.22
C MET A 245 17.70 -17.54 -5.08
N LYS A 246 17.37 -18.55 -4.26
CA LYS A 246 15.98 -18.93 -3.95
C LYS A 246 15.24 -17.83 -3.20
N LEU A 247 15.91 -17.14 -2.25
CA LEU A 247 15.34 -15.99 -1.55
C LEU A 247 15.15 -14.79 -2.47
N SER A 248 16.11 -14.49 -3.35
CA SER A 248 16.00 -13.40 -4.34
C SER A 248 14.77 -13.59 -5.25
N LYS A 249 14.54 -14.79 -5.78
CA LYS A 249 13.36 -15.10 -6.60
C LYS A 249 12.04 -14.98 -5.83
N LYS A 250 12.04 -15.30 -4.53
CA LYS A 250 10.86 -15.09 -3.67
C LYS A 250 10.60 -13.60 -3.42
N LEU A 251 11.65 -12.79 -3.23
CA LEU A 251 11.55 -11.34 -3.07
C LEU A 251 10.93 -10.70 -4.32
N GLU A 252 11.44 -11.04 -5.50
CA GLU A 252 10.95 -10.57 -6.80
C GLU A 252 9.47 -10.95 -7.03
N CYS A 253 9.07 -12.18 -6.68
CA CYS A 253 7.68 -12.62 -6.73
C CYS A 253 6.77 -11.85 -5.74
N LEU A 254 7.27 -11.51 -4.55
CA LEU A 254 6.54 -10.70 -3.57
C LEU A 254 6.42 -9.23 -4.02
N GLN A 255 7.45 -8.67 -4.65
CA GLN A 255 7.42 -7.33 -5.23
C GLN A 255 6.37 -7.22 -6.36
N SER A 256 6.31 -8.20 -7.26
CA SER A 256 5.26 -8.26 -8.29
C SER A 256 3.86 -8.25 -7.67
N LYS A 257 3.61 -9.09 -6.65
CA LYS A 257 2.32 -9.13 -5.95
C LYS A 257 1.98 -7.84 -5.21
N TYR A 258 2.98 -7.15 -4.68
CA TYR A 258 2.78 -5.84 -4.05
C TYR A 258 2.32 -4.80 -5.07
N MET A 259 2.93 -4.77 -6.27
CA MET A 259 2.49 -3.90 -7.37
C MET A 259 1.06 -4.21 -7.84
N ASP A 260 0.69 -5.49 -7.91
CA ASP A 260 -0.69 -5.88 -8.24
C ASP A 260 -1.71 -5.37 -7.21
N ILE A 261 -1.40 -5.52 -5.90
CA ILE A 261 -2.24 -5.02 -4.80
C ILE A 261 -2.32 -3.48 -4.79
N GLU A 262 -1.22 -2.79 -5.10
CA GLU A 262 -1.20 -1.34 -5.21
C GLU A 262 -2.11 -0.84 -6.36
N LYS A 263 -2.11 -1.55 -7.50
CA LYS A 263 -3.04 -1.28 -8.60
C LYS A 263 -4.52 -1.54 -8.20
N GLU A 264 -4.80 -2.64 -7.51
CA GLU A 264 -6.16 -2.92 -7.00
C GLU A 264 -6.64 -1.86 -5.99
N ARG A 265 -5.75 -1.34 -5.14
CA ARG A 265 -6.03 -0.21 -4.24
C ARG A 265 -6.43 1.04 -5.01
N ASP A 266 -5.72 1.39 -6.07
CA ASP A 266 -5.97 2.62 -6.83
C ASP A 266 -7.27 2.53 -7.65
N GLU A 267 -7.59 1.36 -8.19
CA GLU A 267 -8.89 1.06 -8.79
C GLU A 267 -10.03 1.16 -7.76
N SER A 268 -9.84 0.59 -6.56
CA SER A 268 -10.81 0.67 -5.47
C SER A 268 -11.02 2.11 -4.98
N THR A 269 -9.95 2.89 -4.87
CA THR A 269 -9.99 4.31 -4.47
C THR A 269 -10.75 5.15 -5.50
N THR A 270 -10.51 4.90 -6.79
CA THR A 270 -11.24 5.54 -7.89
C THR A 270 -12.75 5.19 -7.85
N ALA A 271 -13.09 3.93 -7.56
CA ALA A 271 -14.48 3.52 -7.40
C ALA A 271 -15.16 4.16 -6.18
N ALA A 272 -14.45 4.32 -5.07
CA ALA A 272 -14.96 4.99 -3.86
C ALA A 272 -15.28 6.48 -4.13
N VAL A 273 -14.36 7.22 -4.76
CA VAL A 273 -14.59 8.64 -5.14
C VAL A 273 -15.80 8.80 -6.05
N LYS A 274 -16.00 7.87 -7.00
CA LYS A 274 -17.20 7.90 -7.85
C LYS A 274 -18.47 7.66 -7.05
N LEU A 275 -18.48 6.68 -6.14
CA LEU A 275 -19.63 6.34 -5.31
C LEU A 275 -19.99 7.47 -4.34
N GLU A 276 -19.00 8.22 -3.84
CA GLU A 276 -19.21 9.42 -3.04
C GLU A 276 -19.88 10.54 -3.85
N ALA A 277 -19.43 10.79 -5.09
CA ALA A 277 -20.08 11.75 -5.99
C ALA A 277 -21.53 11.34 -6.38
N ASP A 278 -21.76 10.05 -6.65
CA ASP A 278 -23.11 9.51 -6.90
C ASP A 278 -24.01 9.68 -5.65
N TYR A 279 -23.46 9.50 -4.44
CA TYR A 279 -24.17 9.72 -3.17
C TYR A 279 -24.51 11.20 -2.91
N GLU A 280 -23.59 12.14 -3.19
CA GLU A 280 -23.87 13.58 -3.14
C GLU A 280 -24.97 13.99 -4.12
N ALA A 281 -24.96 13.45 -5.34
CA ALA A 281 -26.02 13.68 -6.33
C ALA A 281 -27.39 13.16 -5.83
N CYS A 282 -27.43 11.97 -5.22
CA CYS A 282 -28.64 11.46 -4.56
C CYS A 282 -29.11 12.36 -3.42
N GLN A 283 -28.22 12.86 -2.55
CA GLN A 283 -28.61 13.81 -1.49
C GLN A 283 -29.23 15.09 -2.07
N GLN A 284 -28.64 15.63 -3.14
CA GLN A 284 -29.14 16.86 -3.75
C GLN A 284 -30.51 16.65 -4.41
N LEU A 285 -30.73 15.49 -5.05
CA LEU A 285 -32.04 15.10 -5.57
C LEU A 285 -33.07 14.98 -4.44
N THR A 286 -32.72 14.36 -3.31
CA THR A 286 -33.61 14.27 -2.13
C THR A 286 -33.98 15.65 -1.57
N LYS A 287 -33.03 16.59 -1.48
CA LYS A 287 -33.29 17.98 -1.08
C LYS A 287 -34.27 18.69 -2.04
N ASN A 288 -34.08 18.49 -3.34
CA ASN A 288 -34.95 19.08 -4.36
C ASN A 288 -36.38 18.53 -4.29
N LEU A 289 -36.54 17.19 -4.19
CA LEU A 289 -37.85 16.54 -4.06
C LEU A 289 -38.57 16.93 -2.76
N HIS A 290 -37.84 17.04 -1.64
CA HIS A 290 -38.42 17.49 -0.38
C HIS A 290 -38.97 18.92 -0.48
N LYS A 291 -38.24 19.81 -1.17
CA LYS A 291 -38.71 21.17 -1.45
C LYS A 291 -39.99 21.16 -2.30
N GLU A 292 -40.01 20.39 -3.39
CA GLU A 292 -41.19 20.26 -4.26
C GLU A 292 -42.43 19.74 -3.49
N ILE A 293 -42.25 18.76 -2.60
CA ILE A 293 -43.31 18.28 -1.71
C ILE A 293 -43.81 19.40 -0.77
N CYS A 294 -42.92 20.23 -0.21
CA CYS A 294 -43.33 21.36 0.63
C CYS A 294 -44.09 22.42 -0.18
N ASP A 295 -43.61 22.77 -1.37
CA ASP A 295 -44.25 23.75 -2.27
C ASP A 295 -45.65 23.25 -2.71
N LEU A 296 -45.80 21.96 -3.04
CA LEU A 296 -47.10 21.33 -3.35
C LEU A 296 -48.03 21.25 -2.14
N THR A 297 -47.49 21.01 -0.94
CA THR A 297 -48.28 20.97 0.30
C THR A 297 -48.87 22.35 0.61
N ALA A 298 -48.06 23.41 0.51
CA ALA A 298 -48.53 24.79 0.69
C ALA A 298 -49.58 25.21 -0.37
N LEU A 299 -49.44 24.74 -1.61
CA LEU A 299 -50.44 24.95 -2.67
C LEU A 299 -51.77 24.24 -2.33
N HIS A 300 -51.73 22.98 -1.92
CA HIS A 300 -52.93 22.23 -1.51
C HIS A 300 -53.60 22.82 -0.27
N GLU A 301 -52.83 23.31 0.71
CA GLU A 301 -53.39 24.02 1.87
C GLU A 301 -54.09 25.30 1.43
N THR A 302 -53.48 26.09 0.55
CA THR A 302 -54.09 27.31 -0.01
C THR A 302 -55.42 26.98 -0.70
N GLN A 303 -55.42 26.02 -1.64
CA GLN A 303 -56.62 25.55 -2.33
C GLN A 303 -57.70 25.06 -1.36
N ARG A 304 -57.32 24.30 -0.32
CA ARG A 304 -58.24 23.84 0.72
C ARG A 304 -58.88 25.00 1.48
N THR A 305 -58.13 26.07 1.80
CA THR A 305 -58.73 27.25 2.44
C THR A 305 -59.69 28.00 1.51
N ASP A 306 -59.40 28.06 0.20
CA ASP A 306 -60.26 28.74 -0.76
C ASP A 306 -61.55 27.95 -1.02
N TYR A 307 -61.48 26.63 -1.18
CA TYR A 307 -62.67 25.78 -1.24
C TYR A 307 -63.50 25.84 0.05
N SER A 308 -62.88 25.96 1.23
CA SER A 308 -63.62 26.16 2.48
C SER A 308 -64.43 27.46 2.44
N LYS A 309 -63.82 28.59 2.03
CA LYS A 309 -64.51 29.89 1.89
C LYS A 309 -65.66 29.82 0.88
N GLU A 310 -65.47 29.09 -0.23
CA GLU A 310 -66.51 28.90 -1.25
C GLU A 310 -67.68 28.07 -0.69
N ILE A 311 -67.40 26.99 0.03
CA ILE A 311 -68.43 26.17 0.72
C ILE A 311 -69.19 27.01 1.74
N ASP A 312 -68.51 27.83 2.56
CA ASP A 312 -69.14 28.70 3.55
C ASP A 312 -70.07 29.74 2.86
N SER A 313 -69.62 30.37 1.77
CA SER A 313 -70.41 31.30 0.95
C SER A 313 -71.64 30.63 0.31
N LEU A 314 -71.50 29.39 -0.17
CA LEU A 314 -72.62 28.61 -0.70
C LEU A 314 -73.62 28.23 0.39
N ASN A 315 -73.14 27.87 1.59
CA ASN A 315 -73.99 27.58 2.75
C ASN A 315 -74.76 28.81 3.23
N GLU A 316 -74.14 29.99 3.21
CA GLU A 316 -74.82 31.26 3.50
C GLU A 316 -75.94 31.52 2.47
N ARG A 317 -75.64 31.40 1.16
CA ARG A 317 -76.64 31.55 0.08
C ARG A 317 -77.78 30.55 0.20
N ILE A 318 -77.51 29.29 0.54
CA ILE A 318 -78.55 28.27 0.77
C ILE A 318 -79.43 28.67 1.96
N SER A 319 -78.85 29.22 3.02
CA SER A 319 -79.57 29.69 4.20
C SER A 319 -80.47 30.90 3.88
N GLN A 320 -79.96 31.85 3.08
CA GLN A 320 -80.75 32.98 2.55
C GLN A 320 -81.91 32.50 1.67
N HIS A 321 -81.68 31.54 0.76
CA HIS A 321 -82.73 30.96 -0.08
C HIS A 321 -83.82 30.25 0.73
N LYS A 322 -83.46 29.51 1.79
CA LYS A 322 -84.43 28.88 2.71
C LYS A 322 -85.31 29.91 3.44
N LEU A 323 -84.74 31.06 3.82
CA LEU A 323 -85.48 32.16 4.43
C LEU A 323 -86.48 32.77 3.43
N CYS A 324 -86.02 33.13 2.22
CA CYS A 324 -86.88 33.64 1.15
C CYS A 324 -88.00 32.66 0.77
N GLN A 325 -87.72 31.36 0.74
CA GLN A 325 -88.75 30.33 0.51
C GLN A 325 -89.78 30.30 1.65
N SER A 326 -89.34 30.36 2.91
CA SER A 326 -90.22 30.40 4.08
C SER A 326 -91.12 31.64 4.11
N ASP A 327 -90.61 32.78 3.61
CA ASP A 327 -91.38 34.01 3.46
C ASP A 327 -92.39 33.91 2.31
N LEU A 328 -92.00 33.34 1.16
CA LEU A 328 -92.91 33.06 0.04
C LEU A 328 -94.04 32.11 0.44
N ASP A 329 -93.74 31.03 1.17
CA ASP A 329 -94.74 30.10 1.71
C ASP A 329 -95.71 30.79 2.68
N ARG A 330 -95.24 31.82 3.41
CA ARG A 330 -96.10 32.63 4.29
C ARG A 330 -97.02 33.55 3.50
N GLU A 331 -96.54 34.18 2.42
CA GLU A 331 -97.37 34.99 1.54
C GLU A 331 -98.38 34.13 0.75
N LEU A 332 -97.97 32.96 0.24
CA LEU A 332 -98.88 32.00 -0.40
C LEU A 332 -100.01 31.56 0.55
N LYS A 333 -99.71 31.29 1.83
CA LYS A 333 -100.73 31.00 2.84
C LYS A 333 -101.69 32.17 3.09
N LYS A 334 -101.20 33.42 3.13
CA LYS A 334 -102.07 34.60 3.23
C LYS A 334 -103.00 34.74 2.02
N ILE A 335 -102.44 34.59 0.81
CA ILE A 335 -103.20 34.65 -0.45
C ILE A 335 -104.26 33.55 -0.49
N GLN A 336 -103.93 32.33 -0.07
CA GLN A 336 -104.88 31.21 0.02
C GLN A 336 -106.04 31.51 0.97
N ILE A 337 -105.77 32.05 2.16
CA ILE A 337 -106.81 32.48 3.13
C ILE A 337 -107.71 33.56 2.53
N GLU A 338 -107.14 34.54 1.83
CA GLU A 338 -107.93 35.62 1.20
C GLU A 338 -108.76 35.10 0.01
N ILE A 339 -108.25 34.14 -0.77
CA ILE A 339 -109.01 33.43 -1.83
C ILE A 339 -110.19 32.66 -1.22
N GLU A 340 -109.99 31.94 -0.12
CA GLU A 340 -111.05 31.20 0.57
C GLU A 340 -112.12 32.14 1.12
N LYS A 341 -111.71 33.26 1.72
CA LYS A 341 -112.60 34.34 2.16
C LYS A 341 -113.41 34.93 1.00
N VAL A 342 -112.76 35.39 -0.08
CA VAL A 342 -113.44 35.93 -1.26
C VAL A 342 -114.34 34.88 -1.94
N SER A 343 -113.97 33.61 -1.92
CA SER A 343 -114.82 32.50 -2.41
C SER A 343 -116.08 32.33 -1.55
N SER A 344 -115.96 32.43 -0.22
CA SER A 344 -117.10 32.40 0.71
C SER A 344 -118.01 33.62 0.55
N GLU A 345 -117.45 34.81 0.36
CA GLU A 345 -118.20 36.05 0.09
C GLU A 345 -118.93 35.97 -1.27
N LYS A 346 -118.24 35.47 -2.31
CA LYS A 346 -118.84 35.21 -3.63
C LYS A 346 -119.97 34.19 -3.54
N LYS A 347 -119.83 33.15 -2.73
CA LYS A 347 -120.90 32.16 -2.50
C LYS A 347 -122.09 32.82 -1.79
N ALA A 348 -121.86 33.57 -0.71
CA ALA A 348 -122.92 34.29 0.00
C ALA A 348 -123.64 35.32 -0.89
N LEU A 349 -122.91 36.00 -1.79
CA LEU A 349 -123.49 36.88 -2.81
C LEU A 349 -124.30 36.09 -3.85
N ALA A 350 -123.82 34.93 -4.31
CA ALA A 350 -124.56 34.09 -5.25
C ALA A 350 -125.85 33.51 -4.61
N ASP A 351 -125.79 33.09 -3.36
CA ASP A 351 -126.94 32.62 -2.58
C ASP A 351 -127.96 33.77 -2.40
N ARG A 352 -127.48 34.98 -2.06
CA ARG A 352 -128.32 36.19 -1.96
C ARG A 352 -128.90 36.63 -3.31
N VAL A 353 -128.17 36.46 -4.42
CA VAL A 353 -128.71 36.68 -5.77
C VAL A 353 -129.78 35.63 -6.08
N ASN A 354 -129.58 34.36 -5.74
CA ASN A 354 -130.59 33.32 -5.92
C ASN A 354 -131.84 33.57 -5.05
N GLU A 355 -131.69 34.09 -3.82
CA GLU A 355 -132.81 34.55 -3.01
C GLU A 355 -133.52 35.74 -3.66
N LEU A 356 -132.78 36.75 -4.14
CA LEU A 356 -133.35 37.90 -4.83
C LEU A 356 -134.09 37.48 -6.11
N THR A 357 -133.49 36.61 -6.92
CA THR A 357 -134.13 36.00 -8.09
C THR A 357 -135.39 35.25 -7.68
N LYS A 358 -135.36 34.39 -6.65
CA LYS A 358 -136.58 33.74 -6.13
C LYS A 358 -137.63 34.73 -5.64
N THR A 359 -137.26 35.82 -4.97
CA THR A 359 -138.23 36.85 -4.54
C THR A 359 -138.77 37.65 -5.72
N ASN A 360 -137.96 37.86 -6.76
CA ASN A 360 -138.36 38.55 -7.98
C ASN A 360 -139.22 37.64 -8.86
N ASP A 361 -138.91 36.35 -8.96
CA ASP A 361 -139.73 35.33 -9.61
C ASP A 361 -141.04 35.15 -8.83
N ASN A 362 -141.03 35.10 -7.49
CA ASN A 362 -142.23 35.17 -6.66
C ASN A 362 -143.00 36.51 -6.82
N SER A 363 -142.33 37.60 -7.23
CA SER A 363 -142.98 38.90 -7.50
C SER A 363 -143.56 38.95 -8.91
N ILE A 364 -142.89 38.36 -9.90
CA ILE A 364 -143.37 38.12 -11.26
C ILE A 364 -144.54 37.15 -11.22
N ASP A 365 -144.47 36.11 -10.38
CA ASP A 365 -145.56 35.19 -10.08
C ASP A 365 -146.64 35.85 -9.23
N GLN A 366 -146.36 36.84 -8.37
CA GLN A 366 -147.45 37.67 -7.81
C GLN A 366 -148.12 38.52 -8.91
N VAL A 367 -147.37 39.03 -9.88
CA VAL A 367 -147.92 39.77 -11.03
C VAL A 367 -148.67 38.86 -12.01
N ALA A 368 -148.26 37.60 -12.17
CA ALA A 368 -148.89 36.62 -13.07
C ALA A 368 -150.02 35.79 -12.39
N SER A 369 -149.90 35.51 -11.09
CA SER A 369 -150.84 34.69 -10.30
C SER A 369 -151.95 35.51 -9.63
N LEU A 370 -151.87 36.85 -9.65
CA LEU A 370 -153.05 37.73 -9.54
C LEU A 370 -154.02 37.59 -10.75
N SER A 371 -153.78 36.65 -11.67
CA SER A 371 -154.62 36.36 -12.84
C SER A 371 -155.31 34.97 -12.83
N SER A 372 -155.12 34.10 -11.81
CA SER A 372 -155.92 32.86 -11.66
C SER A 372 -155.90 32.26 -10.25
N GLN A 373 -157.09 31.93 -9.74
CA GLN A 373 -157.33 31.46 -8.37
C GLN A 373 -157.25 29.93 -8.19
N LYS A 374 -156.74 29.52 -6.99
CA LYS A 374 -157.35 28.53 -6.03
C LYS A 374 -156.99 27.01 -6.09
N LYS A 375 -156.58 26.49 -4.90
CA LYS A 375 -156.42 25.07 -4.42
C LYS A 375 -155.20 24.28 -4.98
N GLU A 376 -154.57 23.28 -4.34
CA GLU A 376 -154.68 22.52 -3.05
C GLU A 376 -153.27 21.87 -2.72
N VAL A 377 -152.77 21.73 -1.46
CA VAL A 377 -152.72 20.50 -0.57
C VAL A 377 -151.93 19.29 -1.16
N GLU A 378 -150.92 18.62 -0.54
CA GLU A 378 -150.26 18.66 0.82
C GLU A 378 -148.85 17.96 0.87
N PHE A 379 -148.13 18.03 2.02
CA PHE A 379 -147.06 17.10 2.54
C PHE A 379 -145.69 16.98 1.78
N ILE A 380 -144.55 16.41 2.29
CA ILE A 380 -144.17 15.69 3.55
C ILE A 380 -142.66 15.91 3.99
N SER A 381 -142.21 15.19 5.04
CA SER A 381 -140.88 15.08 5.74
C SER A 381 -139.67 14.50 4.91
N LYS A 382 -138.42 14.22 5.42
CA LYS A 382 -137.84 13.85 6.76
C LYS A 382 -136.27 13.80 6.75
N GLU A 383 -135.60 13.81 7.93
CA GLU A 383 -134.20 13.34 8.27
C GLU A 383 -132.95 13.97 7.54
N SER A 384 -131.84 14.47 8.16
CA SER A 384 -130.81 13.96 9.12
C SER A 384 -129.79 12.93 8.56
N PRO A 385 -128.51 12.82 9.03
CA PRO A 385 -127.64 13.70 9.85
C PRO A 385 -126.11 13.76 9.43
N VAL A 386 -125.26 14.29 10.33
CA VAL A 386 -123.76 14.32 10.46
C VAL A 386 -123.08 12.91 10.38
N PRO A 387 -121.72 12.69 10.27
CA PRO A 387 -120.65 13.24 11.14
C PRO A 387 -119.20 13.43 10.55
N GLU A 388 -118.26 13.63 11.48
CA GLU A 388 -116.79 13.82 11.42
C GLU A 388 -115.98 12.60 10.92
N GLU A 389 -114.69 12.80 10.57
CA GLU A 389 -113.61 12.00 11.18
C GLU A 389 -112.19 12.61 11.07
N LYS A 390 -111.32 12.24 12.02
CA LYS A 390 -109.87 12.50 12.04
C LYS A 390 -109.11 11.39 11.30
N VAL A 391 -107.88 11.66 10.86
CA VAL A 391 -106.85 10.60 10.69
C VAL A 391 -105.49 11.08 11.22
N GLU A 392 -104.87 10.24 12.05
CA GLU A 392 -103.49 10.36 12.54
C GLU A 392 -102.52 9.52 11.67
N SER A 393 -101.24 9.89 11.63
CA SER A 393 -100.07 9.00 11.41
C SER A 393 -98.80 9.86 11.58
N GLU A 394 -97.95 9.66 12.59
CA GLU A 394 -97.07 8.52 12.91
C GLU A 394 -95.75 8.46 12.11
N ASN A 395 -94.64 8.47 12.87
CA ASN A 395 -93.33 7.82 12.58
C ASN A 395 -92.48 8.36 11.40
N THR A 396 -91.13 8.41 11.43
CA THR A 396 -90.15 7.92 12.41
C THR A 396 -88.83 8.70 12.35
N SER A 397 -88.23 8.90 13.53
CA SER A 397 -86.80 8.85 13.87
C SER A 397 -85.83 8.20 12.87
N VAL A 398 -84.68 8.85 12.61
CA VAL A 398 -83.33 8.36 13.00
C VAL A 398 -82.43 9.55 13.37
N GLU A 399 -81.80 9.47 14.54
CA GLU A 399 -80.76 10.38 15.03
C GLU A 399 -79.49 9.54 15.28
N GLN A 400 -78.32 9.99 14.81
CA GLN A 400 -77.03 9.39 15.18
C GLN A 400 -75.96 10.46 15.41
N HIS A 401 -75.24 10.29 16.52
CA HIS A 401 -74.32 11.26 17.10
C HIS A 401 -72.85 10.92 16.77
N LEU A 402 -72.05 12.00 16.68
CA LEU A 402 -70.62 12.14 16.99
C LEU A 402 -69.75 10.89 17.24
N LEU A 403 -68.52 10.90 16.68
CA LEU A 403 -67.33 10.87 17.54
C LEU A 403 -66.10 11.51 16.88
N GLU A 404 -65.35 12.23 17.70
CA GLU A 404 -64.15 13.00 17.43
C GLU A 404 -62.98 12.29 18.14
N ASN A 405 -61.77 12.24 17.55
CA ASN A 405 -60.57 11.78 18.25
C ASN A 405 -59.28 12.24 17.56
N HIS A 406 -58.35 12.79 18.36
CA HIS A 406 -56.98 13.12 17.98
C HIS A 406 -56.01 11.93 18.20
N SER A 407 -54.97 11.83 17.39
CA SER A 407 -53.62 11.33 17.75
C SER A 407 -52.71 11.61 16.54
N GLU A 408 -51.89 12.66 16.56
CA GLU A 408 -50.54 12.72 17.16
C GLU A 408 -49.48 11.82 16.51
N MET A 409 -48.33 12.45 16.24
CA MET A 409 -47.15 11.88 15.58
C MET A 409 -46.45 10.80 16.42
N LYS A 410 -45.77 9.89 15.73
CA LYS A 410 -44.48 9.36 16.22
C LYS A 410 -43.60 8.90 15.08
N GLU A 411 -42.51 9.64 14.88
CA GLU A 411 -41.35 9.17 14.15
C GLU A 411 -40.78 7.92 14.84
N THR A 412 -40.43 6.89 14.06
CA THR A 412 -39.52 5.85 14.53
C THR A 412 -38.35 5.77 13.57
N SER A 413 -37.34 6.60 13.84
CA SER A 413 -36.01 6.47 13.28
C SER A 413 -35.41 5.14 13.73
N PHE A 414 -35.34 4.16 12.83
CA PHE A 414 -34.58 2.93 13.07
C PHE A 414 -33.14 3.15 12.63
N HIS A 415 -32.29 3.49 13.60
CA HIS A 415 -30.85 3.67 13.41
C HIS A 415 -30.16 2.44 14.03
N GLU A 416 -29.79 1.46 13.20
CA GLU A 416 -28.90 0.37 13.60
C GLU A 416 -27.44 0.73 13.26
N PRO A 417 -26.60 1.11 14.24
CA PRO A 417 -25.16 1.12 14.05
C PRO A 417 -24.64 -0.31 14.17
N SER A 418 -24.67 -1.07 13.07
CA SER A 418 -24.04 -2.40 13.03
C SER A 418 -22.53 -2.27 13.21
N SER A 419 -22.06 -2.68 14.39
CA SER A 419 -20.69 -2.53 14.83
C SER A 419 -19.75 -3.53 14.13
N HIS A 420 -19.07 -3.08 13.08
CA HIS A 420 -17.87 -3.74 12.55
C HIS A 420 -16.67 -2.79 12.51
N ASN A 421 -16.28 -2.30 13.70
CA ASN A 421 -14.88 -1.97 13.94
C ASN A 421 -14.08 -3.27 13.94
N ALA A 422 -13.70 -3.73 12.74
CA ALA A 422 -12.50 -4.53 12.58
C ALA A 422 -11.31 -3.61 12.89
N GLU A 423 -11.00 -3.46 14.19
CA GLU A 423 -9.70 -2.98 14.61
C GLU A 423 -8.65 -4.00 14.14
N GLU A 424 -8.13 -3.80 12.93
CA GLU A 424 -6.78 -4.23 12.60
C GLU A 424 -5.86 -3.56 13.62
N GLN A 425 -5.53 -4.34 14.65
CA GLN A 425 -4.68 -3.91 15.73
C GLN A 425 -3.30 -3.63 15.14
N LYS A 426 -2.96 -2.35 14.97
CA LYS A 426 -1.57 -1.91 14.78
C LYS A 426 -0.71 -2.67 15.79
N GLU A 427 0.24 -3.47 15.32
CA GLU A 427 1.06 -4.33 16.18
C GLU A 427 2.03 -3.51 17.08
N ASP A 428 2.15 -2.22 16.80
CA ASP A 428 3.23 -1.35 17.23
C ASP A 428 2.85 -0.36 18.34
N ASP A 429 2.54 -0.86 19.56
CA ASP A 429 3.06 -0.24 20.80
C ASP A 429 2.98 -1.14 22.06
N ILE A 430 3.44 -2.38 21.97
CA ILE A 430 3.52 -3.29 23.14
C ILE A 430 4.41 -2.70 24.26
N GLU A 431 5.39 -1.87 23.89
CA GLU A 431 6.34 -1.21 24.80
C GLU A 431 5.65 -0.19 25.73
N GLY A 432 4.66 0.56 25.23
CA GLY A 432 3.88 1.53 26.01
C GLY A 432 2.89 0.92 27.03
N MET A 433 2.40 -0.30 26.81
CA MET A 433 1.29 -0.88 27.59
C MET A 433 1.59 -1.12 29.08
N THR A 434 0.59 -0.96 29.94
CA THR A 434 0.67 -1.28 31.38
C THR A 434 0.64 -2.79 31.64
N CYS A 435 1.10 -3.23 32.82
CA CYS A 435 1.00 -4.64 33.25
C CYS A 435 -0.43 -5.20 33.17
N VAL A 436 -1.47 -4.39 33.40
CA VAL A 436 -2.87 -4.83 33.37
C VAL A 436 -3.31 -5.08 31.93
N GLN A 437 -3.03 -4.15 31.02
CA GLN A 437 -3.30 -4.29 29.59
C GLN A 437 -2.54 -5.50 29.00
N LEU A 438 -1.26 -5.66 29.32
CA LEU A 438 -0.46 -6.81 28.87
C LEU A 438 -1.03 -8.14 29.38
N ARG A 439 -1.53 -8.22 30.63
CA ARG A 439 -2.22 -9.43 31.13
C ARG A 439 -3.53 -9.71 30.38
N ALA A 440 -4.31 -8.68 30.05
CA ALA A 440 -5.53 -8.83 29.26
C ALA A 440 -5.21 -9.32 27.83
N LEU A 441 -4.15 -8.80 27.21
CA LEU A 441 -3.70 -9.18 25.87
C LEU A 441 -3.14 -10.61 25.85
N CYS A 442 -2.33 -11.00 26.85
CA CYS A 442 -1.94 -12.40 27.04
C CYS A 442 -3.16 -13.31 27.22
N LYS A 443 -4.16 -12.91 28.01
CA LYS A 443 -5.40 -13.70 28.21
C LYS A 443 -6.19 -13.85 26.90
N LYS A 444 -6.30 -12.79 26.08
CA LYS A 444 -6.95 -12.81 24.75
C LYS A 444 -6.24 -13.78 23.79
N ARG A 445 -4.89 -13.87 23.85
CA ARG A 445 -4.07 -14.82 23.09
C ARG A 445 -3.91 -16.22 23.75
N GLY A 446 -4.61 -16.52 24.84
CA GLY A 446 -4.51 -17.83 25.54
C GLY A 446 -3.20 -18.08 26.32
N LEU A 447 -2.38 -17.04 26.52
CA LEU A 447 -1.06 -17.13 27.13
C LEU A 447 -1.09 -16.97 28.66
N LYS A 448 -0.09 -17.54 29.35
CA LYS A 448 0.05 -17.46 30.81
C LYS A 448 0.20 -16.00 31.27
N VAL A 449 -0.71 -15.54 32.14
CA VAL A 449 -0.79 -14.14 32.62
C VAL A 449 0.09 -13.79 33.83
N GLY A 450 0.82 -14.77 34.39
CA GLY A 450 1.68 -14.57 35.57
C GLY A 450 3.08 -14.03 35.21
N GLY A 451 3.47 -12.90 35.79
CA GLY A 451 4.80 -12.28 35.60
C GLY A 451 4.82 -10.77 35.83
N ASN A 452 6.01 -10.18 35.66
CA ASN A 452 6.24 -8.74 35.56
C ASN A 452 6.11 -8.26 34.09
N LYS A 453 6.16 -6.93 33.84
CA LYS A 453 5.99 -6.34 32.50
C LYS A 453 6.87 -7.00 31.44
N ARG A 454 8.18 -7.13 31.70
CA ARG A 454 9.16 -7.71 30.74
C ARG A 454 8.81 -9.15 30.34
N VAL A 455 8.38 -9.98 31.30
CA VAL A 455 7.97 -11.38 31.03
C VAL A 455 6.69 -11.44 30.19
N LEU A 456 5.75 -10.53 30.40
CA LEU A 456 4.51 -10.46 29.60
C LEU A 456 4.78 -9.96 28.18
N MET A 457 5.60 -8.91 28.02
CA MET A 457 5.99 -8.41 26.70
C MET A 457 6.75 -9.46 25.88
N LYS A 458 7.65 -10.24 26.51
CA LYS A 458 8.36 -11.32 25.81
C LYS A 458 7.38 -12.35 25.24
N ARG A 459 6.41 -12.82 26.03
CA ARG A 459 5.37 -13.77 25.59
C ARG A 459 4.42 -13.24 24.51
N LEU A 460 4.43 -11.93 24.22
CA LEU A 460 3.63 -11.34 23.15
C LEU A 460 4.45 -11.08 21.87
N ARG A 461 5.77 -11.27 21.93
CA ARG A 461 6.72 -11.23 20.81
C ARG A 461 7.23 -12.63 20.42
N ASP A 462 7.39 -13.53 21.40
CA ASP A 462 7.51 -14.98 21.22
C ASP A 462 6.16 -15.57 20.74
#